data_AF-A0A165HF07-F1
#
_entry.id   AF-A0A165HF07-F1
#
_cell.length_a   1.000
_cell.length_b   1.000
_cell.length_c   1.000
_cell.angle_alpha   90.00
_cell.angle_beta   90.00
_cell.angle_gamma   90.00
#
_symmetry.space_group_name_H-M   'P 1'
#
loop_
_entity.id
_entity.type
_entity.pdbx_description
1 polymer ?
#
loop_
_entity_poly.entity_id
_entity_poly.type
_entity_poly.pdbx_seq_one_letter_code
_entity_poly.pdbx_strand_id
1 'polypeptide(L)'
;MCRIASAPHHRARQSAFTQRAVAKSAIPITDPNAPRPPSTNGLNPYASSSGLTNGASGHHQHNSSISSLSSIDPNSKPNHPSGMVAPVADNAEGPPAASAKQADTNPWTTLDMGGMQLKSISARLYTFTYLTTLYMNHNRLTTLPPAIGALKQLVHLDLTANQIHTLPPEIGQLTSLKELLLFDNNLTSLPDEMGTLHQLEFLGIDGNPLPAEVRQTLQKDGSAAVIAMLRDTASVPSPPAERPWRDLMLPGDAVDGESFTVINYNILCERYAPQSLYGYTPSWALRWDYRRQLVLDEITGLNAELVCLQEVDVQTFEDFLIPKLGDLGYDGFLWPKGRARTMAKDDARRVDGCAIFFRRDIFQLIEKQLLDFQAIAVQRPDFKKTDDMFTRMLTKDHIGVVALLENRKTGSRLVLANCHLHWDPELRDVKLVQTTLLMDEVDKIAERFSKLPPRINIIPEAGMALGPSYTDGSKIPTIICGDFNSIPGSGVYDFLADGSVPPDHPDFMTYDYGALTSKGAKHRVKLRSAYADIPQLNMTNYTPSFEGVIDYIWYSTDTLAVRSVLGEVDPGYLAKSVGFPNAHFPSDHLCLAAEFRLRAAPAASAPLKVKPAFFPNGRNHTNRAREQD
;
A
#
# COMPACT_ATOMS: atom_id res chain seq x y z
N MET A 1 4.34 50.44 12.92
CA MET A 1 3.23 50.79 13.84
C MET A 1 2.16 49.72 13.72
N CYS A 2 2.14 48.77 14.66
CA CYS A 2 1.09 47.76 14.75
C CYS A 2 -0.25 48.43 15.05
N ARG A 3 -1.21 48.36 14.12
CA ARG A 3 -2.60 48.70 14.43
C ARG A 3 -3.22 47.53 15.16
N ILE A 4 -3.17 47.58 16.49
CA ILE A 4 -3.99 46.73 17.36
C ILE A 4 -5.44 47.12 17.08
N ALA A 5 -6.17 46.27 16.35
CA ALA A 5 -7.59 46.45 16.14
C ALA A 5 -8.32 46.17 17.47
N SER A 6 -8.89 47.21 18.07
CA SER A 6 -9.64 47.18 19.33
C SER A 6 -11.06 46.59 19.15
N ALA A 7 -11.17 45.43 18.48
CA ALA A 7 -12.42 44.72 18.34
C ALA A 7 -12.56 43.67 19.46
N PRO A 8 -13.76 43.44 20.04
CA PRO A 8 -14.02 42.39 21.03
C PRO A 8 -13.49 41.00 20.61
N HIS A 9 -13.38 40.77 19.30
CA HIS A 9 -13.00 39.50 18.67
C HIS A 9 -11.49 39.26 18.62
N HIS A 10 -10.65 40.31 18.74
CA HIS A 10 -9.21 40.14 18.95
C HIS A 10 -8.93 39.42 20.29
N ARG A 11 -9.82 39.61 21.28
CA ARG A 11 -9.79 38.85 22.53
C ARG A 11 -10.21 37.40 22.35
N ALA A 12 -11.10 37.07 21.42
CA ALA A 12 -11.51 35.68 21.13
C ALA A 12 -10.36 34.88 20.49
N ARG A 13 -9.66 35.49 19.51
CA ARG A 13 -8.42 34.94 18.95
C ARG A 13 -7.36 34.77 20.03
N GLN A 14 -7.07 35.82 20.80
CA GLN A 14 -6.11 35.76 21.90
C GLN A 14 -6.53 34.77 23.00
N SER A 15 -7.81 34.66 23.35
CA SER A 15 -8.30 33.72 24.36
C SER A 15 -8.21 32.28 23.89
N ALA A 16 -8.47 32.00 22.61
CA ALA A 16 -8.27 30.67 22.03
C ALA A 16 -6.79 30.28 22.03
N PHE A 17 -5.89 31.19 21.65
CA PHE A 17 -4.43 31.00 21.79
C PHE A 17 -3.97 30.89 23.26
N THR A 18 -4.62 31.59 24.19
CA THR A 18 -4.29 31.54 25.63
C THR A 18 -4.79 30.24 26.28
N GLN A 19 -5.97 29.74 25.92
CA GLN A 19 -6.49 28.44 26.37
C GLN A 19 -5.59 27.28 25.92
N ARG A 20 -4.98 27.39 24.72
CA ARG A 20 -3.94 26.45 24.24
C ARG A 20 -2.69 26.45 25.13
N ALA A 21 -2.23 27.62 25.60
CA ALA A 21 -1.05 27.72 26.47
C ALA A 21 -1.29 27.07 27.85
N VAL A 22 -2.53 27.10 28.35
CA VAL A 22 -2.89 26.49 29.64
C VAL A 22 -2.93 24.95 29.55
N ALA A 23 -3.40 24.41 28.42
CA ALA A 23 -3.46 22.96 28.19
C ALA A 23 -2.07 22.30 27.97
N LYS A 24 -1.03 23.06 27.63
CA LYS A 24 0.37 22.57 27.47
C LYS A 24 1.21 22.64 28.76
N SER A 25 0.63 22.93 29.92
CA SER A 25 1.39 22.95 31.18
C SER A 25 1.65 21.54 31.73
N ALA A 26 2.57 20.82 31.08
CA ALA A 26 3.19 19.64 31.64
C ALA A 26 4.16 20.02 32.77
N ILE A 27 4.14 19.21 33.83
CA ILE A 27 5.01 19.26 35.00
C ILE A 27 6.48 19.22 34.54
N PRO A 28 7.38 20.11 35.01
CA PRO A 28 8.77 20.10 34.56
C PRO A 28 9.49 18.84 35.06
N ILE A 29 9.91 17.99 34.12
CA ILE A 29 10.86 16.90 34.35
C ILE A 29 12.26 17.52 34.32
N THR A 30 12.99 17.41 35.43
CA THR A 30 14.39 17.83 35.56
C THR A 30 15.34 16.83 34.89
N ASP A 31 16.33 17.35 34.16
CA ASP A 31 17.39 16.63 33.44
C ASP A 31 18.23 15.68 34.35
N PRO A 32 18.32 14.37 34.06
CA PRO A 32 19.12 13.42 34.83
C PRO A 32 20.64 13.50 34.61
N ASN A 33 21.17 14.39 33.76
CA ASN A 33 22.61 14.47 33.45
C ASN A 33 23.31 15.79 33.84
N ALA A 34 22.68 16.65 34.64
CA ALA A 34 23.37 17.86 35.13
C ALA A 34 24.51 17.51 36.13
N PRO A 35 25.72 18.07 35.97
CA PRO A 35 26.86 17.79 36.85
C PRO A 35 26.60 18.31 38.28
N ARG A 36 26.80 17.44 39.28
CA ARG A 36 26.60 17.78 40.70
C ARG A 36 27.63 18.82 41.18
N PRO A 37 27.22 19.86 41.92
CA PRO A 37 28.15 20.66 42.70
C PRO A 37 28.71 19.86 43.89
N PRO A 38 29.93 20.17 44.38
CA PRO A 38 30.64 19.35 45.35
C PRO A 38 29.99 19.35 46.73
N SER A 39 30.06 18.19 47.38
CA SER A 39 29.58 17.88 48.72
C SER A 39 30.25 18.72 49.81
N THR A 40 29.46 19.30 50.70
CA THR A 40 29.91 19.68 52.04
C THR A 40 29.11 18.93 53.11
N ASN A 41 29.87 18.47 54.11
CA ASN A 41 29.52 17.56 55.17
C ASN A 41 28.32 17.99 56.03
N GLY A 42 27.62 17.00 56.57
CA GLY A 42 27.37 16.98 58.02
C GLY A 42 25.94 16.83 58.50
N LEU A 43 25.73 15.70 59.19
CA LEU A 43 24.86 15.50 60.36
C LEU A 43 23.40 15.08 60.12
N ASN A 44 23.21 13.77 60.35
CA ASN A 44 22.01 13.13 60.84
C ASN A 44 21.60 13.71 62.23
N PRO A 45 20.32 13.67 62.63
CA PRO A 45 19.94 12.56 63.51
C PRO A 45 18.51 12.03 63.36
N TYR A 46 18.40 10.77 63.80
CA TYR A 46 17.19 9.96 64.05
C TYR A 46 16.21 10.56 65.08
N ALA A 47 14.92 10.20 64.92
CA ALA A 47 13.91 9.78 65.92
C ALA A 47 12.52 10.15 65.36
N SER A 48 11.39 9.46 65.57
CA SER A 48 10.98 8.19 66.17
C SER A 48 9.44 8.14 66.05
N SER A 49 8.84 6.97 66.34
CA SER A 49 7.41 6.74 66.67
C SER A 49 6.40 6.65 65.51
N SER A 50 5.35 5.83 65.50
CA SER A 50 4.94 4.55 66.11
C SER A 50 3.44 4.34 65.79
N GLY A 51 2.98 3.10 65.59
CA GLY A 51 1.56 2.69 65.70
C GLY A 51 0.96 2.11 64.41
N LEU A 52 0.94 0.78 64.20
CA LEU A 52 -0.03 -0.23 64.69
C LEU A 52 -1.47 -0.06 64.16
N THR A 53 -1.92 -0.93 63.24
CA THR A 53 -2.86 -2.07 63.49
C THR A 53 -3.61 -2.55 62.23
N ASN A 54 -3.97 -3.84 62.28
CA ASN A 54 -4.57 -4.73 61.28
C ASN A 54 -6.05 -4.45 60.96
N GLY A 55 -6.57 -5.07 59.87
CA GLY A 55 -7.88 -5.74 59.93
C GLY A 55 -8.84 -5.65 58.72
N ALA A 56 -8.75 -6.65 57.84
CA ALA A 56 -9.81 -7.45 57.18
C ALA A 56 -11.22 -6.89 56.81
N SER A 57 -11.59 -7.21 55.55
CA SER A 57 -12.87 -7.78 55.05
C SER A 57 -14.18 -6.96 54.99
N GLY A 58 -14.85 -7.02 53.83
CA GLY A 58 -16.26 -6.66 53.66
C GLY A 58 -16.76 -6.76 52.20
N HIS A 59 -17.50 -7.81 51.88
CA HIS A 59 -18.24 -8.04 50.62
C HIS A 59 -19.39 -7.04 50.42
N HIS A 60 -19.71 -6.67 49.16
CA HIS A 60 -21.08 -6.55 48.66
C HIS A 60 -21.16 -6.69 47.12
N GLN A 61 -22.08 -7.53 46.66
CA GLN A 61 -22.48 -7.78 45.26
C GLN A 61 -23.52 -6.75 44.78
N HIS A 62 -23.46 -6.30 43.51
CA HIS A 62 -24.50 -6.52 42.48
C HIS A 62 -24.21 -5.84 41.12
N ASN A 63 -24.31 -6.65 40.05
CA ASN A 63 -24.63 -6.40 38.63
C ASN A 63 -24.48 -5.01 37.97
N SER A 64 -23.71 -4.94 36.87
CA SER A 64 -24.24 -4.72 35.49
C SER A 64 -23.12 -4.67 34.41
N SER A 65 -23.39 -5.39 33.31
CA SER A 65 -22.89 -5.21 31.92
C SER A 65 -21.39 -4.92 31.66
N ILE A 66 -20.71 -5.98 31.19
CA ILE A 66 -19.37 -5.97 30.59
C ILE A 66 -19.44 -5.41 29.17
N SER A 67 -18.72 -4.32 28.92
CA SER A 67 -18.17 -3.95 27.60
C SER A 67 -16.67 -3.70 27.78
N SER A 68 -15.87 -4.76 27.71
CA SER A 68 -14.42 -4.69 27.83
C SER A 68 -13.81 -4.21 26.50
N LEU A 69 -13.63 -2.90 26.38
CA LEU A 69 -12.65 -2.31 25.48
C LEU A 69 -11.25 -2.66 26.01
N SER A 70 -10.54 -3.53 25.30
CA SER A 70 -9.12 -3.77 25.56
C SER A 70 -8.33 -2.52 25.20
N SER A 71 -7.62 -1.98 26.19
CA SER A 71 -6.67 -0.89 26.09
C SER A 71 -5.59 -1.20 25.05
N ILE A 72 -5.57 -0.41 23.97
CA ILE A 72 -4.46 -0.35 23.02
C ILE A 72 -3.35 0.46 23.67
N ASP A 73 -2.14 -0.10 23.72
CA ASP A 73 -0.93 0.58 24.16
C ASP A 73 -0.61 1.76 23.21
N PRO A 74 -0.62 3.02 23.68
CA PRO A 74 -0.45 4.19 22.83
C PRO A 74 0.97 4.33 22.24
N ASN A 75 1.91 3.44 22.57
CA ASN A 75 3.30 3.51 22.11
C ASN A 75 3.67 2.54 20.97
N SER A 76 2.75 1.74 20.41
CA SER A 76 3.09 0.90 19.25
C SER A 76 3.06 1.73 17.96
N LYS A 77 4.23 1.92 17.31
CA LYS A 77 4.28 2.44 15.94
C LYS A 77 3.44 1.52 15.02
N PRO A 78 2.60 2.06 14.11
CA PRO A 78 1.83 1.25 13.19
C PRO A 78 2.76 0.47 12.25
N ASN A 79 2.68 -0.87 12.29
CA ASN A 79 3.41 -1.79 11.40
C ASN A 79 2.62 -2.01 10.10
N HIS A 80 2.45 -0.97 9.29
CA HIS A 80 1.70 -1.02 8.03
C HIS A 80 2.27 0.02 7.03
N PRO A 81 2.27 -0.22 5.71
CA PRO A 81 2.70 0.78 4.71
C PRO A 81 1.99 2.14 4.85
N SER A 82 0.71 2.12 5.21
CA SER A 82 -0.13 3.31 5.51
C SER A 82 0.05 3.84 6.94
N GLY A 83 1.00 3.29 7.71
CA GLY A 83 1.43 3.73 9.04
C GLY A 83 2.01 5.14 9.09
N MET A 84 2.24 5.75 7.93
CA MET A 84 2.64 7.16 7.75
C MET A 84 1.53 8.17 8.09
N VAL A 85 0.30 7.71 8.36
CA VAL A 85 -0.84 8.59 8.69
C VAL A 85 -0.90 8.96 10.19
N ALA A 86 0.02 8.49 11.01
CA ALA A 86 0.21 9.02 12.36
C ALA A 86 0.66 10.49 12.32
N PRO A 87 0.26 11.34 13.30
CA PRO A 87 0.54 12.77 13.25
C PRO A 87 2.04 12.97 13.09
N VAL A 88 2.43 13.77 12.08
CA VAL A 88 3.78 14.28 11.94
C VAL A 88 4.15 14.87 13.31
N ALA A 89 5.00 14.15 14.03
CA ALA A 89 5.49 14.54 15.34
C ALA A 89 6.11 15.93 15.20
N ASP A 90 5.93 16.77 16.23
CA ASP A 90 6.49 18.12 16.35
C ASP A 90 8.02 18.08 16.23
N ASN A 91 8.54 18.03 15.00
CA ASN A 91 9.90 18.36 14.62
C ASN A 91 9.85 18.71 13.14
N ALA A 92 10.23 19.95 12.84
CA ALA A 92 10.41 20.43 11.49
C ALA A 92 11.60 19.69 10.84
N GLU A 93 11.34 18.51 10.30
CA GLU A 93 12.11 17.77 9.30
C GLU A 93 11.31 16.49 8.99
N GLY A 94 10.51 16.53 7.92
CA GLY A 94 9.70 15.39 7.49
C GLY A 94 10.55 14.25 6.91
N PRO A 95 10.06 13.00 6.91
CA PRO A 95 10.75 11.88 6.29
C PRO A 95 10.89 12.10 4.77
N PRO A 96 12.02 11.72 4.15
CA PRO A 96 12.24 11.94 2.72
C PRO A 96 11.32 11.02 1.90
N ALA A 97 10.54 11.63 1.01
CA ALA A 97 9.81 10.92 -0.03
C ALA A 97 10.79 10.06 -0.85
N ALA A 98 10.43 8.80 -1.07
CA ALA A 98 11.18 7.86 -1.91
C ALA A 98 11.04 8.22 -3.40
N SER A 99 11.69 9.32 -3.79
CA SER A 99 12.15 9.63 -5.15
C SER A 99 13.16 10.78 -5.05
N ALA A 100 14.34 10.53 -4.49
CA ALA A 100 15.38 11.55 -4.38
C ALA A 100 16.06 11.80 -5.75
N LYS A 101 15.34 12.44 -6.68
CA LYS A 101 15.94 13.62 -7.31
C LYS A 101 16.00 14.64 -6.18
N GLN A 102 17.21 15.09 -5.81
CA GLN A 102 17.39 16.18 -4.85
C GLN A 102 16.38 17.28 -5.14
N ALA A 103 15.31 17.33 -4.33
CA ALA A 103 14.36 18.42 -4.41
C ALA A 103 15.10 19.61 -3.82
N ASP A 104 15.34 20.63 -4.64
CA ASP A 104 15.69 21.96 -4.18
C ASP A 104 14.63 22.35 -3.14
N THR A 105 14.95 22.21 -1.84
CA THR A 105 14.06 22.61 -0.76
C THR A 105 13.98 24.12 -0.80
N ASN A 106 13.00 24.63 -1.54
CA ASN A 106 12.73 26.06 -1.60
C ASN A 106 12.44 26.53 -0.16
N PRO A 107 13.28 27.39 0.44
CA PRO A 107 13.11 27.78 1.84
C PRO A 107 11.86 28.65 2.06
N TRP A 108 11.22 29.11 0.97
CA TRP A 108 10.07 30.01 1.01
C TRP A 108 8.75 29.23 1.01
N THR A 109 8.40 28.61 2.13
CA THR A 109 7.16 27.81 2.29
C THR A 109 5.99 28.60 2.89
N THR A 110 6.26 29.83 3.35
CA THR A 110 5.28 30.70 4.00
C THR A 110 4.95 31.89 3.12
N LEU A 111 3.66 32.17 2.93
CA LEU A 111 3.18 33.37 2.28
C LEU A 111 2.22 34.14 3.18
N ASP A 112 2.55 35.40 3.44
CA ASP A 112 1.70 36.34 4.18
C ASP A 112 1.16 37.43 3.27
N MET A 113 -0.17 37.50 3.17
CA MET A 113 -0.93 38.51 2.44
C MET A 113 -1.99 39.16 3.34
N GLY A 114 -1.76 39.17 4.65
CA GLY A 114 -2.69 39.71 5.64
C GLY A 114 -2.82 41.23 5.58
N GLY A 115 -4.02 41.75 5.80
CA GLY A 115 -4.26 43.20 5.96
C GLY A 115 -4.14 44.03 4.68
N MET A 116 -4.10 43.39 3.51
CA MET A 116 -3.88 44.03 2.21
C MET A 116 -5.17 44.55 1.55
N GLN A 117 -6.33 44.42 2.21
CA GLN A 117 -7.66 44.75 1.67
C GLN A 117 -8.01 44.03 0.35
N LEU A 118 -7.47 42.83 0.16
CA LEU A 118 -7.69 42.03 -1.05
C LEU A 118 -9.17 41.64 -1.17
N LYS A 119 -9.74 41.85 -2.35
CA LYS A 119 -11.09 41.37 -2.69
C LYS A 119 -11.08 40.04 -3.44
N SER A 120 -9.97 39.74 -4.12
CA SER A 120 -9.80 38.56 -4.93
C SER A 120 -8.32 38.16 -4.96
N ILE A 121 -8.08 36.89 -5.22
CA ILE A 121 -6.76 36.27 -5.27
C ILE A 121 -6.61 35.61 -6.63
N SER A 122 -5.45 35.82 -7.25
CA SER A 122 -5.14 35.20 -8.54
C SER A 122 -5.04 33.68 -8.41
N ALA A 123 -5.59 32.96 -9.39
CA ALA A 123 -5.51 31.50 -9.46
C ALA A 123 -4.05 30.99 -9.48
N ARG A 124 -3.09 31.84 -9.88
CA ARG A 124 -1.66 31.51 -9.87
C ARG A 124 -1.08 31.28 -8.48
N LEU A 125 -1.73 31.77 -7.42
CA LEU A 125 -1.31 31.45 -6.05
C LEU A 125 -1.31 29.93 -5.82
N TYR A 126 -2.33 29.25 -6.34
CA TYR A 126 -2.57 27.84 -6.07
C TYR A 126 -1.64 26.90 -6.85
N THR A 127 -0.76 27.46 -7.70
CA THR A 127 0.32 26.69 -8.33
C THR A 127 1.53 26.51 -7.42
N PHE A 128 1.61 27.24 -6.30
CA PHE A 128 2.67 27.09 -5.30
C PHE A 128 2.37 25.93 -4.35
N THR A 129 2.32 24.71 -4.89
CA THR A 129 1.94 23.47 -4.16
C THR A 129 2.88 23.10 -3.01
N TYR A 130 4.03 23.77 -2.91
CA TYR A 130 5.01 23.63 -1.83
C TYR A 130 4.71 24.50 -0.59
N LEU A 131 3.69 25.36 -0.63
CA LEU A 131 3.33 26.21 0.52
C LEU A 131 2.84 25.36 1.69
N THR A 132 3.40 25.62 2.87
CA THR A 132 2.98 24.99 4.13
C THR A 132 2.17 25.95 5.01
N THR A 133 2.34 27.26 4.80
CA THR A 133 1.69 28.29 5.61
C THR A 133 1.17 29.41 4.71
N LEU A 134 -0.12 29.72 4.83
CA LEU A 134 -0.78 30.75 4.04
C LEU A 134 -1.64 31.67 4.92
N TYR A 135 -1.20 32.92 5.09
CA TYR A 135 -1.93 33.95 5.81
C TYR A 135 -2.65 34.87 4.82
N MET A 136 -3.98 34.94 4.95
CA MET A 136 -4.86 35.79 4.15
C MET A 136 -5.87 36.54 5.04
N ASN A 137 -5.54 36.70 6.32
CA ASN A 137 -6.36 37.36 7.33
C ASN A 137 -6.53 38.87 7.08
N HIS A 138 -7.60 39.45 7.62
CA HIS A 138 -7.90 40.89 7.53
C HIS A 138 -7.97 41.43 6.08
N ASN A 139 -8.60 40.66 5.19
CA ASN A 139 -8.87 41.06 3.81
C ASN A 139 -10.38 41.25 3.61
N ARG A 140 -10.82 41.37 2.36
CA ARG A 140 -12.23 41.53 1.96
C ARG A 140 -12.65 40.40 1.01
N LEU A 141 -12.13 39.20 1.24
CA LEU A 141 -12.43 38.03 0.41
C LEU A 141 -13.86 37.60 0.70
N THR A 142 -14.69 37.51 -0.33
CA THR A 142 -16.09 37.02 -0.23
C THR A 142 -16.22 35.53 -0.48
N THR A 143 -15.24 34.96 -1.19
CA THR A 143 -15.20 33.56 -1.61
C THR A 143 -13.76 33.08 -1.65
N LEU A 144 -13.55 31.78 -1.41
CA LEU A 144 -12.29 31.11 -1.67
C LEU A 144 -12.48 30.22 -2.91
N PRO A 145 -11.60 30.30 -3.93
CA PRO A 145 -11.77 29.50 -5.14
C PRO A 145 -11.46 28.01 -4.89
N PRO A 146 -12.11 27.08 -5.63
CA PRO A 146 -11.84 25.63 -5.59
C PRO A 146 -10.36 25.24 -5.73
N ALA A 147 -9.58 26.07 -6.44
CA ALA A 147 -8.15 25.85 -6.64
C ALA A 147 -7.33 25.76 -5.33
N ILE A 148 -7.86 26.19 -4.19
CA ILE A 148 -7.22 25.97 -2.88
C ILE A 148 -6.85 24.50 -2.64
N GLY A 149 -7.65 23.55 -3.13
CA GLY A 149 -7.41 22.12 -2.94
C GLY A 149 -6.11 21.60 -3.58
N ALA A 150 -5.47 22.37 -4.47
CA ALA A 150 -4.17 22.03 -5.02
C ALA A 150 -3.02 22.16 -3.99
N LEU A 151 -3.21 22.94 -2.93
CA LEU A 151 -2.18 23.23 -1.92
C LEU A 151 -2.13 22.14 -0.82
N LYS A 152 -2.03 20.87 -1.20
CA LYS A 152 -2.12 19.69 -0.30
C LYS A 152 -1.10 19.66 0.85
N GLN A 153 -0.02 20.44 0.75
CA GLN A 153 1.04 20.55 1.76
C GLN A 153 0.77 21.65 2.80
N LEU A 154 -0.35 22.37 2.71
CA LEU A 154 -0.72 23.38 3.72
C LEU A 154 -0.95 22.74 5.08
N VAL A 155 -0.24 23.25 6.07
CA VAL A 155 -0.36 22.91 7.48
C VAL A 155 -1.13 24.00 8.24
N HIS A 156 -0.95 25.28 7.84
CA HIS A 156 -1.57 26.43 8.48
C HIS A 156 -2.26 27.33 7.45
N LEU A 157 -3.56 27.57 7.65
CA LEU A 157 -4.36 28.46 6.82
C LEU A 157 -5.13 29.47 7.68
N ASP A 158 -4.78 30.75 7.57
CA ASP A 158 -5.48 31.84 8.27
C ASP A 158 -6.32 32.67 7.30
N LEU A 159 -7.64 32.58 7.44
CA LEU A 159 -8.66 33.32 6.71
C LEU A 159 -9.46 34.26 7.64
N THR A 160 -8.96 34.52 8.85
CA THR A 160 -9.62 35.36 9.87
C THR A 160 -10.00 36.74 9.34
N ALA A 161 -11.16 37.27 9.74
CA ALA A 161 -11.63 38.61 9.43
C ALA A 161 -11.66 38.89 7.92
N ASN A 162 -12.41 38.05 7.21
CA ASN A 162 -12.78 38.22 5.81
C ASN A 162 -14.32 38.32 5.70
N GLN A 163 -14.87 38.17 4.49
CA GLN A 163 -16.31 38.24 4.21
C GLN A 163 -16.80 36.94 3.58
N ILE A 164 -16.16 35.81 3.91
CA ILE A 164 -16.40 34.52 3.25
C ILE A 164 -17.77 33.97 3.68
N HIS A 165 -18.62 33.67 2.70
CA HIS A 165 -19.97 33.14 2.96
C HIS A 165 -20.04 31.61 2.97
N THR A 166 -19.21 30.97 2.14
CA THR A 166 -19.12 29.52 1.98
C THR A 166 -17.68 29.13 1.69
N LEU A 167 -17.28 27.94 2.14
CA LEU A 167 -16.01 27.32 1.74
C LEU A 167 -16.25 26.42 0.53
N PRO A 168 -15.28 26.32 -0.40
CA PRO A 168 -15.33 25.35 -1.48
C PRO A 168 -15.17 23.93 -0.92
N PRO A 169 -15.86 22.91 -1.47
CA PRO A 169 -15.68 21.50 -1.11
C PRO A 169 -14.20 21.04 -1.16
N GLU A 170 -13.42 21.61 -2.08
CA GLU A 170 -12.00 21.30 -2.27
C GLU A 170 -11.12 21.68 -1.07
N ILE A 171 -11.65 22.38 -0.06
CA ILE A 171 -10.96 22.55 1.23
C ILE A 171 -10.64 21.18 1.88
N GLY A 172 -11.46 20.15 1.64
CA GLY A 172 -11.22 18.79 2.11
C GLY A 172 -9.97 18.13 1.51
N GLN A 173 -9.43 18.65 0.41
CA GLN A 173 -8.20 18.12 -0.20
C GLN A 173 -6.93 18.48 0.61
N LEU A 174 -7.04 19.37 1.60
CA LEU A 174 -5.93 19.81 2.44
C LEU A 174 -5.67 18.86 3.60
N THR A 175 -5.41 17.58 3.32
CA THR A 175 -5.29 16.53 4.34
C THR A 175 -4.17 16.74 5.37
N SER A 176 -3.18 17.59 5.05
CA SER A 176 -2.05 17.95 5.92
C SER A 176 -2.35 19.11 6.90
N LEU A 177 -3.56 19.69 6.82
CA LEU A 177 -3.91 20.91 7.54
C LEU A 177 -4.08 20.63 9.03
N LYS A 178 -3.30 21.33 9.87
CA LYS A 178 -3.37 21.26 11.34
C LYS A 178 -4.11 22.44 11.95
N GLU A 179 -3.96 23.63 11.36
CA GLU A 179 -4.61 24.85 11.86
C GLU A 179 -5.40 25.54 10.74
N LEU A 180 -6.71 25.68 10.96
CA LEU A 180 -7.63 26.39 10.08
C LEU A 180 -8.36 27.49 10.85
N LEU A 181 -8.01 28.75 10.55
CA LEU A 181 -8.60 29.92 11.20
C LEU A 181 -9.59 30.60 10.27
N LEU A 182 -10.87 30.56 10.63
CA LEU A 182 -12.00 31.12 9.89
C LEU A 182 -12.75 32.18 10.70
N PHE A 183 -12.16 32.69 11.79
CA PHE A 183 -12.79 33.64 12.69
C PHE A 183 -13.34 34.86 11.95
N ASP A 184 -14.47 35.41 12.43
CA ASP A 184 -15.06 36.65 11.93
C ASP A 184 -15.26 36.65 10.40
N ASN A 185 -15.99 35.66 9.90
CA ASN A 185 -16.46 35.56 8.52
C ASN A 185 -18.01 35.48 8.49
N ASN A 186 -18.59 35.25 7.32
CA ASN A 186 -20.05 35.14 7.13
C ASN A 186 -20.48 33.70 6.84
N LEU A 187 -19.75 32.69 7.34
CA LEU A 187 -20.03 31.28 7.09
C LEU A 187 -21.35 30.85 7.73
N THR A 188 -22.26 30.34 6.91
CA THR A 188 -23.57 29.82 7.34
C THR A 188 -23.59 28.30 7.48
N SER A 189 -22.65 27.60 6.84
CA SER A 189 -22.41 26.17 6.96
C SER A 189 -20.93 25.84 6.76
N LEU A 190 -20.54 24.62 7.13
CA LEU A 190 -19.26 24.01 6.76
C LEU A 190 -19.55 22.90 5.74
N PRO A 191 -18.75 22.74 4.67
CA PRO A 191 -18.92 21.65 3.73
C PRO A 191 -18.57 20.30 4.38
N ASP A 192 -19.31 19.25 4.01
CA ASP A 192 -19.13 17.88 4.53
C ASP A 192 -17.72 17.35 4.19
N GLU A 193 -17.16 17.79 3.07
CA GLU A 193 -15.81 17.43 2.63
C GLU A 193 -14.71 17.86 3.61
N MET A 194 -14.97 18.80 4.53
CA MET A 194 -14.02 19.05 5.63
C MET A 194 -13.80 17.82 6.52
N GLY A 195 -14.69 16.82 6.49
CA GLY A 195 -14.53 15.56 7.21
C GLY A 195 -13.26 14.78 6.88
N THR A 196 -12.60 15.07 5.75
CA THR A 196 -11.32 14.44 5.37
C THR A 196 -10.09 15.06 6.08
N LEU A 197 -10.25 16.21 6.74
CA LEU A 197 -9.20 16.96 7.45
C LEU A 197 -8.84 16.32 8.79
N HIS A 198 -8.46 15.06 8.75
CA HIS A 198 -8.21 14.21 9.91
C HIS A 198 -7.00 14.62 10.76
N GLN A 199 -6.11 15.47 10.23
CA GLN A 199 -4.97 16.02 10.96
C GLN A 199 -5.27 17.38 11.62
N LEU A 200 -6.51 17.89 11.50
CA LEU A 200 -6.87 19.21 11.99
C LEU A 200 -6.94 19.23 13.53
N GLU A 201 -5.94 19.87 14.13
CA GLU A 201 -5.86 20.07 15.58
C GLU A 201 -6.71 21.26 16.03
N PHE A 202 -6.70 22.34 15.24
CA PHE A 202 -7.35 23.59 15.61
C PHE A 202 -8.26 24.14 14.49
N LEU A 203 -9.55 24.26 14.80
CA LEU A 203 -10.56 24.89 13.95
C LEU A 203 -11.13 26.14 14.64
N GLY A 204 -10.84 27.31 14.09
CA GLY A 204 -11.34 28.59 14.60
C GLY A 204 -12.54 29.10 13.81
N ILE A 205 -13.76 28.98 14.32
CA ILE A 205 -15.00 29.38 13.59
C ILE A 205 -15.83 30.46 14.30
N ASP A 206 -15.37 30.99 15.43
CA ASP A 206 -16.10 32.02 16.16
C ASP A 206 -16.32 33.28 15.31
N GLY A 207 -17.44 33.97 15.51
CA GLY A 207 -17.80 35.16 14.72
C GLY A 207 -18.49 34.85 13.38
N ASN A 208 -18.75 33.58 13.05
CA ASN A 208 -19.53 33.16 11.88
C ASN A 208 -20.97 32.79 12.23
N PRO A 209 -21.99 33.07 11.40
CA PRO A 209 -23.39 32.67 11.61
C PRO A 209 -23.68 31.17 11.40
N LEU A 210 -22.83 30.28 11.95
CA LEU A 210 -22.97 28.82 11.90
C LEU A 210 -24.09 28.28 12.84
N PRO A 211 -24.64 27.09 12.54
CA PRO A 211 -25.59 26.39 13.42
C PRO A 211 -25.04 26.16 14.82
N ALA A 212 -25.93 26.16 15.82
CA ALA A 212 -25.56 25.99 17.22
C ALA A 212 -24.88 24.64 17.50
N GLU A 213 -25.27 23.59 16.79
CA GLU A 213 -24.71 22.24 16.92
C GLU A 213 -23.21 22.21 16.67
N VAL A 214 -22.73 22.75 15.54
CA VAL A 214 -21.30 22.82 15.20
C VAL A 214 -20.50 23.56 16.28
N ARG A 215 -21.05 24.68 16.78
CA ARG A 215 -20.40 25.48 17.82
C ARG A 215 -20.35 24.75 19.17
N GLN A 216 -21.43 24.06 19.54
CA GLN A 216 -21.49 23.29 20.78
C GLN A 216 -20.53 22.10 20.75
N THR A 217 -20.49 21.36 19.64
CA THR A 217 -19.54 20.25 19.44
C THR A 217 -18.10 20.75 19.53
N LEU A 218 -17.78 21.89 18.89
CA LEU A 218 -16.44 22.47 18.98
C LEU A 218 -16.06 22.87 20.42
N GLN A 219 -16.98 23.51 21.16
CA GLN A 219 -16.73 23.97 22.53
C GLN A 219 -16.57 22.83 23.53
N LYS A 220 -17.32 21.74 23.33
CA LYS A 220 -17.38 20.61 24.27
C LYS A 220 -16.34 19.54 23.95
N ASP A 221 -16.29 19.12 22.69
CA ASP A 221 -15.58 17.92 22.24
C ASP A 221 -14.39 18.24 21.31
N GLY A 222 -14.21 19.50 20.91
CA GLY A 222 -13.04 20.01 20.18
C GLY A 222 -13.11 19.89 18.65
N SER A 223 -12.04 20.33 17.97
CA SER A 223 -11.97 20.39 16.49
C SER A 223 -12.17 19.01 15.85
N ALA A 224 -11.50 17.98 16.38
CA ALA A 224 -11.55 16.62 15.85
C ALA A 224 -12.97 16.04 15.89
N ALA A 225 -13.79 16.40 16.87
CA ALA A 225 -15.18 15.96 16.97
C ALA A 225 -16.05 16.58 15.86
N VAL A 226 -15.82 17.85 15.52
CA VAL A 226 -16.51 18.50 14.39
C VAL A 226 -16.13 17.84 13.06
N ILE A 227 -14.85 17.54 12.85
CA ILE A 227 -14.38 16.83 11.65
C ILE A 227 -14.99 15.42 11.57
N ALA A 228 -14.98 14.67 12.66
CA ALA A 228 -15.60 13.34 12.71
C ALA A 228 -17.11 13.39 12.46
N MET A 229 -17.80 14.40 13.00
CA MET A 229 -19.22 14.63 12.75
C MET A 229 -19.47 14.84 11.26
N LEU A 230 -18.80 15.81 10.63
CA LEU A 230 -18.94 16.11 9.19
C LEU A 230 -18.65 14.87 8.33
N ARG A 231 -17.59 14.13 8.66
CA ARG A 231 -17.18 12.91 7.95
C ARG A 231 -18.23 11.81 8.02
N ASP A 232 -18.78 11.55 9.20
CA ASP A 232 -19.67 10.41 9.41
C ASP A 232 -21.14 10.73 9.03
N THR A 233 -21.51 12.02 8.96
CA THR A 233 -22.84 12.47 8.47
C THR A 233 -22.88 12.76 6.97
N ALA A 234 -21.73 12.86 6.31
CA ALA A 234 -21.64 13.13 4.88
C ALA A 234 -22.46 12.12 4.07
N SER A 235 -23.17 12.61 3.03
CA SER A 235 -23.84 11.72 2.08
C SER A 235 -22.81 10.87 1.33
N VAL A 236 -23.14 9.60 1.09
CA VAL A 236 -22.30 8.72 0.29
C VAL A 236 -22.11 9.32 -1.11
N PRO A 237 -20.87 9.55 -1.58
CA PRO A 237 -20.63 10.10 -2.90
C PRO A 237 -21.13 9.15 -3.98
N SER A 238 -21.37 9.64 -5.20
CA SER A 238 -21.71 8.76 -6.33
C SER A 238 -20.61 7.72 -6.59
N PRO A 239 -20.97 6.49 -6.95
CA PRO A 239 -19.97 5.46 -7.27
C PRO A 239 -19.14 5.87 -8.50
N PRO A 240 -17.86 5.46 -8.56
CA PRO A 240 -17.03 5.66 -9.75
C PRO A 240 -17.58 4.88 -10.95
N ALA A 241 -17.18 5.28 -12.15
CA ALA A 241 -17.39 4.45 -13.33
C ALA A 241 -16.61 3.13 -13.20
N GLU A 242 -17.16 2.06 -13.79
CA GLU A 242 -16.47 0.77 -13.85
C GLU A 242 -15.14 0.89 -14.59
N ARG A 243 -14.12 0.20 -14.07
CA ARG A 243 -12.76 0.23 -14.64
C ARG A 243 -12.74 -0.52 -15.98
N PRO A 244 -12.29 0.11 -17.07
CA PRO A 244 -12.30 -0.53 -18.38
C PRO A 244 -11.19 -1.59 -18.50
N TRP A 245 -11.50 -2.72 -19.12
CA TRP A 245 -10.46 -3.64 -19.61
C TRP A 245 -9.73 -3.02 -20.80
N ARG A 246 -8.40 -3.14 -20.80
CA ARG A 246 -7.52 -2.66 -21.86
C ARG A 246 -6.88 -3.84 -22.56
N ASP A 247 -7.22 -4.03 -23.84
CA ASP A 247 -6.59 -5.03 -24.69
C ASP A 247 -5.18 -4.61 -25.10
N LEU A 248 -4.23 -5.53 -25.01
CA LEU A 248 -2.82 -5.34 -25.34
C LEU A 248 -2.37 -6.16 -26.55
N MET A 249 -3.25 -7.02 -27.10
CA MET A 249 -2.95 -7.80 -28.30
C MET A 249 -2.95 -6.91 -29.55
N LEU A 250 -2.04 -7.22 -30.48
CA LEU A 250 -1.98 -6.53 -31.76
C LEU A 250 -2.96 -7.18 -32.76
N PRO A 251 -3.48 -6.43 -33.75
CA PRO A 251 -4.29 -7.00 -34.83
C PRO A 251 -3.46 -8.05 -35.61
N GLY A 252 -3.77 -9.33 -35.44
CA GLY A 252 -3.09 -10.44 -36.11
C GLY A 252 -2.48 -11.49 -35.17
N ASP A 253 -2.46 -11.24 -33.85
CA ASP A 253 -2.13 -12.29 -32.89
C ASP A 253 -3.20 -13.40 -32.98
N ALA A 254 -2.78 -14.65 -33.15
CA ALA A 254 -3.70 -15.79 -33.24
C ALA A 254 -4.60 -15.82 -32.00
N VAL A 255 -5.92 -15.92 -32.14
CA VAL A 255 -6.86 -15.89 -31.00
C VAL A 255 -6.89 -17.23 -30.25
N ASP A 256 -6.35 -18.28 -30.86
CA ASP A 256 -6.43 -19.64 -30.33
C ASP A 256 -5.36 -19.93 -29.26
N GLY A 257 -5.79 -20.43 -28.11
CA GLY A 257 -4.93 -20.86 -27.02
C GLY A 257 -5.66 -20.89 -25.68
N GLU A 258 -5.09 -21.59 -24.70
CA GLU A 258 -5.56 -21.56 -23.31
C GLU A 258 -5.31 -20.16 -22.72
N SER A 259 -6.37 -19.52 -22.22
CA SER A 259 -6.32 -18.25 -21.49
C SER A 259 -6.92 -18.39 -20.09
N PHE A 260 -6.47 -17.52 -19.20
CA PHE A 260 -6.96 -17.43 -17.83
C PHE A 260 -6.66 -16.04 -17.25
N THR A 261 -7.46 -15.61 -16.30
CA THR A 261 -7.35 -14.32 -15.63
C THR A 261 -6.78 -14.50 -14.22
N VAL A 262 -5.89 -13.60 -13.82
CA VAL A 262 -5.28 -13.56 -12.49
C VAL A 262 -5.61 -12.24 -11.82
N ILE A 263 -6.10 -12.32 -10.58
CA ILE A 263 -6.25 -11.18 -9.66
C ILE A 263 -5.07 -11.13 -8.70
N ASN A 264 -4.55 -9.92 -8.45
CA ASN A 264 -3.66 -9.61 -7.33
C ASN A 264 -4.25 -8.47 -6.50
N TYR A 265 -4.50 -8.70 -5.22
CA TYR A 265 -5.19 -7.72 -4.40
C TYR A 265 -4.83 -7.79 -2.90
N ASN A 266 -4.24 -6.70 -2.38
CA ASN A 266 -4.12 -6.49 -0.94
C ASN A 266 -5.46 -5.95 -0.41
N ILE A 267 -6.13 -6.70 0.47
CA ILE A 267 -7.51 -6.41 0.89
C ILE A 267 -7.61 -5.51 2.13
N LEU A 268 -6.47 -5.06 2.67
CA LEU A 268 -6.37 -4.29 3.91
C LEU A 268 -7.05 -4.97 5.10
N CYS A 269 -6.28 -5.71 5.90
CA CYS A 269 -6.85 -6.46 7.02
C CYS A 269 -7.54 -5.54 8.04
N GLU A 270 -8.54 -6.04 8.77
CA GLU A 270 -9.29 -5.23 9.75
C GLU A 270 -8.38 -4.54 10.78
N ARG A 271 -7.34 -5.22 11.25
CA ARG A 271 -6.39 -4.69 12.23
C ARG A 271 -5.60 -3.49 11.70
N TYR A 272 -5.38 -3.44 10.39
CA TYR A 272 -4.63 -2.38 9.74
C TYR A 272 -5.51 -1.24 9.22
N ALA A 273 -6.83 -1.32 9.42
CA ALA A 273 -7.80 -0.28 9.08
C ALA A 273 -8.31 0.58 10.27
N PRO A 274 -7.48 1.02 11.24
CA PRO A 274 -7.97 1.86 12.32
C PRO A 274 -8.24 3.29 11.84
N GLN A 275 -9.14 3.98 12.53
CA GLN A 275 -9.45 5.39 12.27
C GLN A 275 -8.23 6.32 12.44
N SER A 276 -7.22 5.92 13.22
CA SER A 276 -5.98 6.69 13.36
C SER A 276 -5.14 6.71 12.08
N LEU A 277 -5.23 5.68 11.23
CA LEU A 277 -4.53 5.62 9.95
C LEU A 277 -5.40 6.07 8.78
N TYR A 278 -6.71 5.94 8.89
CA TYR A 278 -7.65 6.32 7.83
C TYR A 278 -8.66 7.33 8.35
N GLY A 279 -8.15 8.37 9.02
CA GLY A 279 -8.99 9.37 9.68
C GLY A 279 -9.91 10.14 8.72
N TYR A 280 -9.55 10.18 7.44
CA TYR A 280 -10.32 10.79 6.36
C TYR A 280 -11.50 9.94 5.88
N THR A 281 -11.55 8.66 6.28
CA THR A 281 -12.58 7.71 5.84
C THR A 281 -13.69 7.61 6.89
N PRO A 282 -14.98 7.68 6.49
CA PRO A 282 -16.09 7.54 7.44
C PRO A 282 -15.99 6.25 8.26
N SER A 283 -16.31 6.34 9.55
CA SER A 283 -16.11 5.22 10.48
C SER A 283 -16.91 3.97 10.09
N TRP A 284 -18.08 4.15 9.48
CA TRP A 284 -18.91 3.06 8.96
C TRP A 284 -18.29 2.39 7.73
N ALA A 285 -17.58 3.14 6.89
CA ALA A 285 -16.93 2.62 5.68
C ALA A 285 -15.65 1.84 6.01
N LEU A 286 -15.01 2.11 7.16
CA LEU A 286 -13.84 1.35 7.64
C LEU A 286 -14.19 0.00 8.25
N ARG A 287 -15.42 -0.18 8.74
CA ARG A 287 -15.84 -1.42 9.41
C ARG A 287 -15.69 -2.61 8.47
N TRP A 288 -15.12 -3.69 9.01
CA TRP A 288 -14.89 -4.90 8.23
C TRP A 288 -16.18 -5.49 7.64
N ASP A 289 -17.29 -5.44 8.38
CA ASP A 289 -18.60 -5.90 7.88
C ASP A 289 -19.06 -5.19 6.60
N TYR A 290 -18.69 -3.91 6.43
CA TYR A 290 -18.97 -3.15 5.22
C TYR A 290 -17.94 -3.46 4.12
N ARG A 291 -16.64 -3.35 4.44
CA ARG A 291 -15.55 -3.53 3.46
C ARG A 291 -15.53 -4.93 2.86
N ARG A 292 -15.73 -5.97 3.66
CA ARG A 292 -15.64 -7.37 3.18
C ARG A 292 -16.62 -7.69 2.07
N GLN A 293 -17.78 -7.03 2.06
CA GLN A 293 -18.77 -7.23 0.99
C GLN A 293 -18.28 -6.62 -0.32
N LEU A 294 -17.75 -5.39 -0.28
CA LEU A 294 -17.16 -4.74 -1.45
C LEU A 294 -15.94 -5.52 -1.97
N VAL A 295 -15.08 -6.05 -1.08
CA VAL A 295 -13.96 -6.91 -1.46
C VAL A 295 -14.45 -8.16 -2.20
N LEU A 296 -15.51 -8.81 -1.69
CA LEU A 296 -16.10 -9.97 -2.34
C LEU A 296 -16.72 -9.60 -3.69
N ASP A 297 -17.43 -8.48 -3.78
CA ASP A 297 -18.05 -7.99 -5.02
C ASP A 297 -16.98 -7.66 -6.08
N GLU A 298 -15.84 -7.09 -5.69
CA GLU A 298 -14.72 -6.79 -6.59
C GLU A 298 -14.05 -8.08 -7.12
N ILE A 299 -13.80 -9.05 -6.25
CA ILE A 299 -13.22 -10.35 -6.65
C ILE A 299 -14.18 -11.10 -7.59
N THR A 300 -15.47 -11.15 -7.25
CA THR A 300 -16.46 -11.94 -7.99
C THR A 300 -16.91 -11.27 -9.28
N GLY A 301 -16.95 -9.94 -9.33
CA GLY A 301 -17.29 -9.17 -10.54
C GLY A 301 -16.29 -9.36 -11.68
N LEU A 302 -15.02 -9.65 -11.35
CA LEU A 302 -13.97 -9.91 -12.34
C LEU A 302 -13.95 -11.35 -12.86
N ASN A 303 -14.60 -12.29 -12.15
CA ASN A 303 -14.71 -13.71 -12.51
C ASN A 303 -13.36 -14.38 -12.91
N ALA A 304 -12.29 -14.04 -12.19
CA ALA A 304 -10.95 -14.51 -12.53
C ALA A 304 -10.72 -15.98 -12.13
N GLU A 305 -9.97 -16.75 -12.92
CA GLU A 305 -9.66 -18.14 -12.60
C GLU A 305 -8.73 -18.30 -11.39
N LEU A 306 -7.87 -17.32 -11.15
CA LEU A 306 -6.83 -17.34 -10.12
C LEU A 306 -6.88 -16.03 -9.33
N VAL A 307 -6.82 -16.12 -8.01
CA VAL A 307 -6.89 -14.95 -7.12
C VAL A 307 -5.80 -15.03 -6.07
N CYS A 308 -4.90 -14.05 -6.07
CA CYS A 308 -3.84 -13.88 -5.09
C CYS A 308 -4.20 -12.71 -4.18
N LEU A 309 -4.38 -12.99 -2.89
CA LEU A 309 -4.72 -11.97 -1.89
C LEU A 309 -3.60 -11.79 -0.86
N GLN A 310 -3.34 -10.55 -0.47
CA GLN A 310 -2.48 -10.20 0.66
C GLN A 310 -3.33 -9.62 1.79
N GLU A 311 -2.78 -9.63 3.01
CA GLU A 311 -3.44 -9.13 4.22
C GLU A 311 -4.75 -9.84 4.57
N VAL A 312 -4.80 -11.14 4.31
CA VAL A 312 -5.94 -11.96 4.71
C VAL A 312 -5.68 -12.56 6.08
N ASP A 313 -6.46 -12.16 7.09
CA ASP A 313 -6.41 -12.83 8.39
C ASP A 313 -7.11 -14.20 8.35
N VAL A 314 -6.67 -15.10 9.23
CA VAL A 314 -7.16 -16.49 9.25
C VAL A 314 -8.65 -16.57 9.53
N GLN A 315 -9.17 -15.72 10.42
CA GLN A 315 -10.59 -15.67 10.73
C GLN A 315 -11.41 -15.28 9.50
N THR A 316 -11.02 -14.20 8.80
CA THR A 316 -11.64 -13.77 7.54
C THR A 316 -11.60 -14.86 6.47
N PHE A 317 -10.47 -15.56 6.35
CA PHE A 317 -10.32 -16.62 5.36
C PHE A 317 -11.26 -17.79 5.62
N GLU A 318 -11.28 -18.31 6.85
CA GLU A 318 -12.07 -19.48 7.25
C GLU A 318 -13.57 -19.17 7.32
N ASP A 319 -13.94 -18.05 7.94
CA ASP A 319 -15.33 -17.76 8.30
C ASP A 319 -16.08 -17.04 7.16
N PHE A 320 -15.39 -16.38 6.23
CA PHE A 320 -16.00 -15.55 5.18
C PHE A 320 -15.58 -15.93 3.76
N LEU A 321 -14.28 -15.85 3.42
CA LEU A 321 -13.85 -16.00 2.01
C LEU A 321 -14.00 -17.43 1.50
N ILE A 322 -13.61 -18.44 2.27
CA ILE A 322 -13.70 -19.85 1.86
C ILE A 322 -15.16 -20.28 1.61
N PRO A 323 -16.13 -20.02 2.51
CA PRO A 323 -17.52 -20.35 2.22
C PRO A 323 -18.06 -19.62 0.99
N LYS A 324 -17.82 -18.31 0.88
CA LYS A 324 -18.39 -17.47 -0.20
C LYS A 324 -17.81 -17.77 -1.56
N LEU A 325 -16.48 -17.88 -1.68
CA LEU A 325 -15.83 -18.26 -2.93
C LEU A 325 -16.01 -19.76 -3.21
N GLY A 326 -16.16 -20.58 -2.17
CA GLY A 326 -16.51 -21.99 -2.27
C GLY A 326 -17.87 -22.21 -2.94
N ASP A 327 -18.88 -21.41 -2.64
CA ASP A 327 -20.18 -21.49 -3.33
C ASP A 327 -20.06 -21.16 -4.83
N LEU A 328 -19.04 -20.39 -5.22
CA LEU A 328 -18.76 -19.97 -6.60
C LEU A 328 -17.77 -20.90 -7.34
N GLY A 329 -17.40 -22.04 -6.75
CA GLY A 329 -16.54 -23.02 -7.41
C GLY A 329 -15.04 -22.82 -7.18
N TYR A 330 -14.62 -21.89 -6.33
CA TYR A 330 -13.20 -21.76 -5.96
C TYR A 330 -12.81 -22.79 -4.90
N ASP A 331 -11.54 -23.15 -4.90
CA ASP A 331 -10.83 -23.76 -3.78
C ASP A 331 -9.63 -22.86 -3.46
N GLY A 332 -9.09 -22.93 -2.24
CA GLY A 332 -8.03 -22.02 -1.85
C GLY A 332 -7.35 -22.40 -0.55
N PHE A 333 -6.22 -21.75 -0.30
CA PHE A 333 -5.45 -21.90 0.93
C PHE A 333 -4.85 -20.58 1.38
N LEU A 334 -4.62 -20.46 2.67
CA LEU A 334 -3.94 -19.34 3.33
C LEU A 334 -2.73 -19.86 4.11
N TRP A 335 -1.65 -19.09 4.12
CA TRP A 335 -0.65 -19.15 5.19
C TRP A 335 -0.59 -17.82 5.92
N PRO A 336 -0.76 -17.80 7.26
CA PRO A 336 -0.49 -16.62 8.05
C PRO A 336 1.02 -16.36 8.17
N LYS A 337 1.38 -15.10 8.46
CA LYS A 337 2.77 -14.69 8.75
C LYS A 337 3.36 -15.50 9.91
N GLY A 338 4.70 -15.60 9.94
CA GLY A 338 5.45 -16.53 10.79
C GLY A 338 5.11 -16.44 12.29
N ARG A 339 4.80 -15.23 12.78
CA ARG A 339 4.43 -14.98 14.18
C ARG A 339 3.21 -15.75 14.67
N ALA A 340 2.29 -16.17 13.80
CA ALA A 340 1.12 -16.94 14.21
C ALA A 340 1.48 -18.25 14.93
N ARG A 341 2.67 -18.81 14.67
CA ARG A 341 3.13 -20.09 15.26
C ARG A 341 3.40 -20.02 16.77
N THR A 342 3.72 -18.83 17.28
CA THR A 342 4.10 -18.63 18.69
C THR A 342 3.01 -17.97 19.52
N MET A 343 1.89 -17.60 18.91
CA MET A 343 0.76 -16.91 19.55
C MET A 343 -0.29 -17.90 20.08
N ALA A 344 -1.13 -17.43 21.00
CA ALA A 344 -2.32 -18.16 21.42
C ALA A 344 -3.29 -18.34 20.22
N LYS A 345 -4.12 -19.39 20.24
CA LYS A 345 -4.97 -19.74 19.10
C LYS A 345 -5.86 -18.60 18.63
N ASP A 346 -6.50 -17.88 19.54
CA ASP A 346 -7.42 -16.80 19.19
C ASP A 346 -6.69 -15.60 18.57
N ASP A 347 -5.50 -15.27 19.08
CA ASP A 347 -4.68 -14.20 18.51
C ASP A 347 -4.06 -14.59 17.16
N ALA A 348 -3.67 -15.85 17.01
CA ALA A 348 -3.16 -16.40 15.76
C ALA A 348 -4.23 -16.35 14.65
N ARG A 349 -5.52 -16.49 14.99
CA ARG A 349 -6.61 -16.33 14.02
C ARG A 349 -6.72 -14.93 13.43
N ARG A 350 -6.17 -13.93 14.12
CA ARG A 350 -6.15 -12.52 13.70
C ARG A 350 -4.84 -12.10 13.03
N VAL A 351 -3.94 -13.06 12.74
CA VAL A 351 -2.70 -12.81 12.01
C VAL A 351 -2.99 -12.89 10.52
N ASP A 352 -2.58 -11.86 9.80
CA ASP A 352 -2.70 -11.75 8.36
C ASP A 352 -1.65 -12.61 7.63
N GLY A 353 -1.91 -12.85 6.34
CA GLY A 353 -1.04 -13.62 5.48
C GLY A 353 -1.41 -13.51 4.01
N CYS A 354 -0.92 -14.49 3.23
CA CYS A 354 -1.17 -14.55 1.79
C CYS A 354 -2.07 -15.75 1.46
N ALA A 355 -3.15 -15.48 0.72
CA ALA A 355 -4.08 -16.49 0.24
C ALA A 355 -3.99 -16.66 -1.28
N ILE A 356 -4.19 -17.89 -1.75
CA ILE A 356 -4.38 -18.20 -3.17
C ILE A 356 -5.70 -18.95 -3.31
N PHE A 357 -6.56 -18.47 -4.21
CA PHE A 357 -7.74 -19.18 -4.68
C PHE A 357 -7.62 -19.51 -6.16
N PHE A 358 -8.23 -20.62 -6.57
CA PHE A 358 -8.26 -21.08 -7.94
C PHE A 358 -9.59 -21.77 -8.24
N ARG A 359 -10.08 -21.63 -9.48
CA ARG A 359 -11.31 -22.30 -9.94
C ARG A 359 -11.12 -23.82 -10.02
N ARG A 360 -11.89 -24.57 -9.21
CA ARG A 360 -11.73 -26.03 -9.03
C ARG A 360 -12.06 -26.83 -10.30
N ASP A 361 -12.90 -26.26 -11.18
CA ASP A 361 -13.30 -26.84 -12.46
C ASP A 361 -12.22 -26.71 -13.53
N ILE A 362 -11.28 -25.77 -13.37
CA ILE A 362 -10.19 -25.53 -14.32
C ILE A 362 -8.86 -26.06 -13.79
N PHE A 363 -8.51 -25.78 -12.53
CA PHE A 363 -7.22 -26.11 -11.97
C PHE A 363 -7.32 -27.17 -10.88
N GLN A 364 -6.31 -28.03 -10.82
CA GLN A 364 -6.05 -28.93 -9.71
C GLN A 364 -4.78 -28.50 -8.99
N LEU A 365 -4.87 -28.34 -7.67
CA LEU A 365 -3.69 -28.15 -6.83
C LEU A 365 -2.91 -29.46 -6.70
N ILE A 366 -1.65 -29.43 -7.11
CA ILE A 366 -0.72 -30.56 -7.01
C ILE A 366 0.04 -30.52 -5.69
N GLU A 367 0.59 -29.35 -5.36
CA GLU A 367 1.37 -29.11 -4.15
C GLU A 367 1.30 -27.61 -3.82
N LYS A 368 1.40 -27.29 -2.53
CA LYS A 368 1.46 -25.92 -2.03
C LYS A 368 2.69 -25.76 -1.14
N GLN A 369 3.40 -24.65 -1.27
CA GLN A 369 4.68 -24.39 -0.62
C GLN A 369 4.66 -23.05 0.11
N LEU A 370 5.25 -23.02 1.30
CA LEU A 370 5.45 -21.81 2.09
C LEU A 370 6.89 -21.34 1.93
N LEU A 371 7.07 -20.08 1.55
CA LEU A 371 8.35 -19.39 1.53
C LEU A 371 8.45 -18.49 2.75
N ASP A 372 8.98 -19.05 3.84
CA ASP A 372 9.29 -18.29 5.04
C ASP A 372 10.68 -17.66 4.87
N PHE A 373 10.72 -16.37 4.53
CA PHE A 373 11.97 -15.68 4.20
C PHE A 373 12.96 -15.70 5.36
N GLN A 374 12.47 -15.64 6.61
CA GLN A 374 13.30 -15.75 7.81
C GLN A 374 13.95 -17.14 7.88
N ALA A 375 13.15 -18.20 7.76
CA ALA A 375 13.64 -19.57 7.83
C ALA A 375 14.61 -19.90 6.69
N ILE A 376 14.32 -19.44 5.46
CA ILE A 376 15.19 -19.61 4.30
C ILE A 376 16.52 -18.88 4.50
N ALA A 377 16.49 -17.64 5.01
CA ALA A 377 17.69 -16.87 5.29
C ALA A 377 18.59 -17.55 6.33
N VAL A 378 18.02 -18.13 7.39
CA VAL A 378 18.79 -18.87 8.43
C VAL A 378 19.45 -20.12 7.87
N GLN A 379 18.85 -20.79 6.89
CA GLN A 379 19.39 -22.02 6.32
C GLN A 379 20.57 -21.76 5.35
N ARG A 380 20.72 -20.54 4.85
CA ARG A 380 21.77 -20.14 3.92
C ARG A 380 23.16 -20.07 4.60
N PRO A 381 24.14 -20.91 4.20
CA PRO A 381 25.46 -20.95 4.87
C PRO A 381 26.30 -19.68 4.70
N ASP A 382 26.10 -18.98 3.59
CA ASP A 382 26.71 -17.69 3.26
C ASP A 382 26.18 -16.55 4.13
N PHE A 383 24.91 -16.63 4.54
CA PHE A 383 24.22 -15.60 5.30
C PHE A 383 24.47 -15.66 6.81
N LYS A 384 24.86 -16.81 7.35
CA LYS A 384 25.24 -16.97 8.76
C LYS A 384 26.51 -16.19 9.17
N LYS A 385 27.18 -15.54 8.23
CA LYS A 385 28.48 -14.88 8.44
C LYS A 385 28.41 -13.36 8.56
N THR A 386 27.27 -12.74 8.25
CA THR A 386 27.13 -11.27 8.25
C THR A 386 26.18 -10.80 9.34
N ASP A 387 26.60 -9.82 10.15
CA ASP A 387 25.82 -9.30 11.27
C ASP A 387 24.54 -8.56 10.82
N ASP A 388 24.59 -7.93 9.64
CA ASP A 388 23.47 -7.19 9.05
C ASP A 388 22.28 -8.10 8.73
N MET A 389 22.55 -9.33 8.26
CA MET A 389 21.52 -10.32 8.01
C MET A 389 20.78 -10.70 9.30
N PHE A 390 21.51 -10.94 10.40
CA PHE A 390 20.89 -11.26 11.69
C PHE A 390 20.03 -10.11 12.21
N THR A 391 20.53 -8.88 12.14
CA THR A 391 19.87 -7.73 12.75
C THR A 391 18.66 -7.27 11.94
N ARG A 392 18.78 -7.23 10.61
CA ARG A 392 17.81 -6.58 9.73
C ARG A 392 16.75 -7.55 9.19
N MET A 393 17.17 -8.74 8.74
CA MET A 393 16.29 -9.73 8.10
C MET A 393 15.64 -10.69 9.10
N LEU A 394 16.36 -11.20 10.10
CA LEU A 394 15.80 -12.25 10.98
C LEU A 394 14.69 -11.77 11.91
N THR A 395 14.50 -10.46 12.05
CA THR A 395 13.39 -9.91 12.81
C THR A 395 12.12 -9.75 11.98
N LYS A 396 12.15 -10.11 10.69
CA LYS A 396 11.04 -9.92 9.74
C LYS A 396 10.38 -11.26 9.44
N ASP A 397 9.07 -11.34 9.66
CA ASP A 397 8.26 -12.57 9.55
C ASP A 397 7.41 -12.61 8.27
N HIS A 398 7.87 -11.94 7.21
CA HIS A 398 7.17 -11.82 5.94
C HIS A 398 7.31 -13.12 5.15
N ILE A 399 6.33 -13.41 4.30
CA ILE A 399 6.19 -14.71 3.64
C ILE A 399 5.85 -14.56 2.16
N GLY A 400 6.16 -15.61 1.41
CA GLY A 400 5.54 -15.92 0.13
C GLY A 400 4.86 -17.28 0.18
N VAL A 401 3.90 -17.51 -0.70
CA VAL A 401 3.24 -18.80 -0.89
C VAL A 401 3.25 -19.17 -2.36
N VAL A 402 3.39 -20.45 -2.67
CA VAL A 402 3.43 -20.96 -4.04
C VAL A 402 2.42 -22.09 -4.20
N ALA A 403 1.58 -21.99 -5.22
CA ALA A 403 0.69 -23.05 -5.69
C ALA A 403 1.25 -23.67 -6.97
N LEU A 404 1.33 -25.00 -7.00
CA LEU A 404 1.61 -25.77 -8.21
C LEU A 404 0.30 -26.31 -8.75
N LEU A 405 -0.10 -25.78 -9.90
CA LEU A 405 -1.40 -26.04 -10.50
C LEU A 405 -1.24 -26.83 -11.80
N GLU A 406 -2.19 -27.73 -12.06
CA GLU A 406 -2.32 -28.45 -13.33
C GLU A 406 -3.73 -28.21 -13.87
N ASN A 407 -3.84 -27.79 -15.13
CA ASN A 407 -5.13 -27.58 -15.78
C ASN A 407 -5.80 -28.93 -16.03
N ARG A 408 -7.05 -29.08 -15.61
CA ARG A 408 -7.81 -30.33 -15.71
C ARG A 408 -8.15 -30.73 -17.14
N LYS A 409 -8.27 -29.75 -18.05
CA LYS A 409 -8.63 -29.97 -19.46
C LYS A 409 -7.42 -30.20 -20.32
N THR A 410 -6.39 -29.35 -20.18
CA THR A 410 -5.21 -29.39 -21.05
C THR A 410 -4.05 -30.16 -20.45
N GLY A 411 -3.96 -30.28 -19.11
CA GLY A 411 -2.79 -30.83 -18.42
C GLY A 411 -1.60 -29.87 -18.37
N SER A 412 -1.78 -28.61 -18.79
CA SER A 412 -0.76 -27.58 -18.66
C SER A 412 -0.45 -27.32 -17.18
N ARG A 413 0.82 -27.10 -16.87
CA ARG A 413 1.29 -26.75 -15.52
C ARG A 413 1.46 -25.26 -15.37
N LEU A 414 1.22 -24.76 -14.16
CA LEU A 414 1.39 -23.37 -13.79
C LEU A 414 2.01 -23.29 -12.39
N VAL A 415 3.03 -22.45 -12.24
CA VAL A 415 3.56 -22.02 -10.95
C VAL A 415 2.97 -20.66 -10.64
N LEU A 416 2.19 -20.56 -9.56
CA LEU A 416 1.60 -19.31 -9.09
C LEU A 416 2.18 -18.98 -7.72
N ALA A 417 2.95 -17.89 -7.64
CA ALA A 417 3.47 -17.36 -6.40
C ALA A 417 2.70 -16.11 -5.96
N ASN A 418 2.52 -15.94 -4.66
CA ASN A 418 1.93 -14.77 -4.02
C ASN A 418 2.80 -14.35 -2.83
N CYS A 419 3.24 -13.09 -2.75
CA CYS A 419 4.05 -12.58 -1.64
C CYS A 419 3.54 -11.25 -1.07
N HIS A 420 3.94 -10.97 0.17
CA HIS A 420 3.79 -9.65 0.79
C HIS A 420 5.14 -9.31 1.45
N LEU A 421 5.90 -8.43 0.80
CA LEU A 421 7.25 -8.02 1.25
C LEU A 421 7.21 -6.99 2.38
N HIS A 422 8.36 -6.73 2.97
CA HIS A 422 8.45 -5.74 4.03
C HIS A 422 8.05 -4.33 3.58
N TRP A 423 7.35 -3.60 4.44
CA TRP A 423 6.72 -2.32 4.08
C TRP A 423 7.65 -1.11 4.24
N ASP A 424 8.52 -1.11 5.26
CA ASP A 424 9.30 0.06 5.68
C ASP A 424 10.13 0.65 4.52
N PRO A 425 9.89 1.91 4.11
CA PRO A 425 10.63 2.58 3.03
C PRO A 425 12.14 2.67 3.27
N GLU A 426 12.60 2.70 4.53
CA GLU A 426 14.02 2.79 4.86
C GLU A 426 14.76 1.45 4.65
N LEU A 427 14.01 0.35 4.60
CA LEU A 427 14.53 -1.02 4.53
C LEU A 427 14.48 -1.58 3.10
N ARG A 428 14.96 -0.79 2.12
CA ARG A 428 15.02 -1.17 0.69
C ARG A 428 15.86 -2.43 0.44
N ASP A 429 16.93 -2.56 1.20
CA ASP A 429 17.83 -3.70 1.20
C ASP A 429 17.13 -4.99 1.63
N VAL A 430 16.30 -4.92 2.69
CA VAL A 430 15.51 -6.06 3.18
C VAL A 430 14.54 -6.54 2.10
N LYS A 431 13.83 -5.61 1.43
CA LYS A 431 12.91 -5.93 0.34
C LYS A 431 13.63 -6.60 -0.83
N LEU A 432 14.81 -6.08 -1.19
CA LEU A 432 15.66 -6.66 -2.23
C LEU A 432 16.10 -8.08 -1.86
N VAL A 433 16.64 -8.29 -0.65
CA VAL A 433 17.06 -9.62 -0.20
C VAL A 433 15.87 -10.59 -0.16
N GLN A 434 14.70 -10.19 0.35
CA GLN A 434 13.49 -11.03 0.33
C GLN A 434 13.09 -11.43 -1.10
N THR A 435 13.20 -10.51 -2.06
CA THR A 435 12.92 -10.78 -3.47
C THR A 435 13.93 -11.77 -4.08
N THR A 436 15.21 -11.66 -3.73
CA THR A 436 16.21 -12.64 -4.18
C THR A 436 15.93 -14.04 -3.64
N LEU A 437 15.53 -14.15 -2.36
CA LEU A 437 15.12 -15.41 -1.74
C LEU A 437 13.88 -16.00 -2.40
N LEU A 438 12.88 -15.16 -2.71
CA LEU A 438 11.68 -15.55 -3.43
C LEU A 438 12.03 -16.20 -4.78
N MET A 439 12.86 -15.53 -5.58
CA MET A 439 13.22 -16.04 -6.91
C MET A 439 14.05 -17.31 -6.86
N ASP A 440 14.98 -17.42 -5.90
CA ASP A 440 15.79 -18.62 -5.72
C ASP A 440 14.93 -19.85 -5.37
N GLU A 441 13.92 -19.69 -4.52
CA GLU A 441 13.03 -20.79 -4.15
C GLU A 441 12.01 -21.11 -5.26
N VAL A 442 11.47 -20.09 -5.94
CA VAL A 442 10.56 -20.32 -7.09
C VAL A 442 11.26 -21.11 -8.19
N ASP A 443 12.53 -20.83 -8.52
CA ASP A 443 13.30 -21.58 -9.52
C ASP A 443 13.49 -23.05 -9.10
N LYS A 444 13.87 -23.30 -7.83
CA LYS A 444 14.00 -24.67 -7.29
C LYS A 444 12.67 -25.43 -7.31
N ILE A 445 11.59 -24.76 -6.94
CA ILE A 445 10.25 -25.34 -6.91
C ILE A 445 9.79 -25.69 -8.33
N ALA A 446 9.96 -24.78 -9.29
CA ALA A 446 9.63 -25.01 -10.69
C ALA A 446 10.44 -26.18 -11.28
N GLU A 447 11.73 -26.26 -10.98
CA GLU A 447 12.62 -27.34 -11.42
C GLU A 447 12.28 -28.70 -10.79
N ARG A 448 11.76 -28.72 -9.56
CA ARG A 448 11.21 -29.94 -8.96
C ARG A 448 9.87 -30.31 -9.62
N PHE A 449 9.03 -29.31 -9.93
CA PHE A 449 7.72 -29.54 -10.51
C PHE A 449 7.81 -30.13 -11.92
N SER A 450 8.77 -29.69 -12.74
CA SER A 450 8.98 -30.24 -14.10
C SER A 450 9.23 -31.76 -14.10
N LYS A 451 9.87 -32.28 -13.05
CA LYS A 451 10.24 -33.70 -12.89
C LYS A 451 9.12 -34.58 -12.33
N LEU A 452 8.02 -34.00 -11.83
CA LEU A 452 6.91 -34.80 -11.31
C LEU A 452 6.13 -35.45 -12.46
N PRO A 453 5.65 -36.70 -12.31
CA PRO A 453 4.76 -37.30 -13.30
C PRO A 453 3.42 -36.54 -13.36
N PRO A 454 2.76 -36.47 -14.52
CA PRO A 454 1.40 -35.94 -14.62
C PRO A 454 0.49 -36.66 -13.62
N ARG A 455 -0.29 -35.92 -12.83
CA ARG A 455 -1.19 -36.52 -11.84
C ARG A 455 -2.62 -36.67 -12.36
N ILE A 456 -2.95 -36.01 -13.45
CA ILE A 456 -4.26 -36.10 -14.08
C ILE A 456 -4.18 -37.07 -15.27
N ASN A 457 -4.99 -38.13 -15.21
CA ASN A 457 -5.19 -39.00 -16.37
C ASN A 457 -6.19 -38.33 -17.33
N ILE A 458 -5.67 -37.58 -18.30
CA ILE A 458 -6.48 -36.94 -19.33
C ILE A 458 -6.74 -37.96 -20.44
N ILE A 459 -8.01 -38.26 -20.71
CA ILE A 459 -8.42 -39.03 -21.90
C ILE A 459 -8.56 -37.99 -23.03
N PRO A 460 -7.69 -37.98 -24.06
CA PRO A 460 -7.74 -36.95 -25.09
C PRO A 460 -9.00 -37.12 -25.93
N GLU A 461 -9.88 -36.12 -25.95
CA GLU A 461 -10.94 -36.03 -26.96
C GLU A 461 -10.33 -35.66 -28.33
N ALA A 462 -10.98 -36.07 -29.42
CA ALA A 462 -10.45 -35.88 -30.77
C ALA A 462 -10.24 -34.38 -31.08
N GLY A 463 -8.97 -33.98 -31.25
CA GLY A 463 -8.56 -32.60 -31.54
C GLY A 463 -7.98 -31.82 -30.36
N MET A 464 -7.95 -32.38 -29.15
CA MET A 464 -7.32 -31.75 -27.98
C MET A 464 -5.80 -31.96 -27.96
N ALA A 465 -5.04 -30.87 -27.84
CA ALA A 465 -3.60 -30.95 -27.56
C ALA A 465 -3.38 -31.32 -26.08
N LEU A 466 -2.73 -32.45 -25.83
CA LEU A 466 -2.23 -32.80 -24.50
C LEU A 466 -1.20 -31.76 -24.04
N GLY A 467 -1.16 -31.51 -22.73
CA GLY A 467 -0.28 -30.54 -22.10
C GLY A 467 1.20 -30.79 -22.44
N PRO A 468 2.01 -29.73 -22.57
CA PRO A 468 3.40 -29.86 -22.95
C PRO A 468 4.18 -30.64 -21.89
N SER A 469 5.09 -31.51 -22.33
CA SER A 469 6.09 -32.10 -21.44
C SER A 469 7.16 -31.06 -21.13
N TYR A 470 7.46 -30.87 -19.85
CA TYR A 470 8.40 -29.85 -19.39
C TYR A 470 9.78 -30.46 -19.16
N THR A 471 10.77 -30.01 -19.92
CA THR A 471 12.17 -30.47 -19.79
C THR A 471 12.87 -29.92 -18.54
N ASP A 472 12.49 -28.70 -18.14
CA ASP A 472 13.07 -27.96 -17.03
C ASP A 472 12.04 -26.95 -16.48
N GLY A 473 12.32 -26.40 -15.30
CA GLY A 473 11.43 -25.46 -14.62
C GLY A 473 11.15 -24.17 -15.40
N SER A 474 12.09 -23.69 -16.22
CA SER A 474 11.95 -22.43 -16.98
C SER A 474 10.90 -22.51 -18.10
N LYS A 475 10.50 -23.73 -18.48
CA LYS A 475 9.44 -23.98 -19.47
C LYS A 475 8.05 -24.00 -18.85
N ILE A 476 7.93 -24.03 -17.52
CA ILE A 476 6.63 -23.97 -16.85
C ILE A 476 6.21 -22.50 -16.75
N PRO A 477 5.01 -22.13 -17.25
CA PRO A 477 4.40 -20.85 -16.98
C PRO A 477 4.50 -20.47 -15.50
N THR A 478 5.07 -19.31 -15.23
CA THR A 478 5.28 -18.81 -13.87
C THR A 478 4.66 -17.42 -13.76
N ILE A 479 3.82 -17.23 -12.75
CA ILE A 479 3.23 -15.94 -12.38
C ILE A 479 3.57 -15.65 -10.93
N ILE A 480 4.03 -14.44 -10.66
CA ILE A 480 4.38 -13.96 -9.31
C ILE A 480 3.57 -12.71 -9.04
N CYS A 481 2.57 -12.87 -8.18
CA CYS A 481 1.72 -11.80 -7.67
C CYS A 481 2.25 -11.34 -6.31
N GLY A 482 1.94 -10.11 -5.92
CA GLY A 482 2.19 -9.69 -4.55
C GLY A 482 2.13 -8.19 -4.35
N ASP A 483 2.17 -7.82 -3.07
CA ASP A 483 2.55 -6.49 -2.61
C ASP A 483 4.07 -6.52 -2.35
N PHE A 484 4.81 -5.83 -3.20
CA PHE A 484 6.27 -5.76 -3.12
C PHE A 484 6.74 -4.58 -2.28
N ASN A 485 5.85 -3.66 -1.90
CA ASN A 485 6.18 -2.44 -1.17
C ASN A 485 7.35 -1.66 -1.82
N SER A 486 7.47 -1.75 -3.14
CA SER A 486 8.63 -1.27 -3.91
C SER A 486 8.19 -0.64 -5.22
N ILE A 487 8.63 0.58 -5.49
CA ILE A 487 8.24 1.35 -6.68
C ILE A 487 8.98 0.91 -7.95
N PRO A 488 8.49 1.23 -9.16
CA PRO A 488 9.24 1.04 -10.39
C PRO A 488 10.58 1.79 -10.34
N GLY A 489 11.67 1.13 -10.77
CA GLY A 489 13.04 1.66 -10.66
C GLY A 489 13.70 1.46 -9.29
N SER A 490 13.05 0.73 -8.37
CA SER A 490 13.73 0.16 -7.20
C SER A 490 14.56 -1.05 -7.60
N GLY A 491 15.55 -1.42 -6.78
CA GLY A 491 16.35 -2.63 -6.98
C GLY A 491 15.51 -3.91 -7.00
N VAL A 492 14.36 -3.93 -6.32
CA VAL A 492 13.40 -5.04 -6.39
C VAL A 492 12.80 -5.15 -7.79
N TYR A 493 12.33 -4.02 -8.34
CA TYR A 493 11.75 -3.96 -9.67
C TYR A 493 12.79 -4.31 -10.74
N ASP A 494 13.97 -3.69 -10.65
CA ASP A 494 15.07 -3.90 -11.61
C ASP A 494 15.56 -5.34 -11.56
N PHE A 495 15.72 -5.92 -10.36
CA PHE A 495 16.10 -7.33 -10.22
C PHE A 495 15.12 -8.26 -10.94
N LEU A 496 13.80 -8.06 -10.75
CA LEU A 496 12.76 -8.88 -11.36
C LEU A 496 12.66 -8.66 -12.88
N ALA A 497 12.79 -7.41 -13.35
CA ALA A 497 12.66 -7.06 -14.76
C ALA A 497 13.92 -7.46 -15.57
N ASP A 498 15.11 -7.13 -15.07
CA ASP A 498 16.37 -7.33 -15.78
C ASP A 498 16.98 -8.71 -15.53
N GLY A 499 16.48 -9.44 -14.54
CA GLY A 499 16.98 -10.75 -14.14
C GLY A 499 18.28 -10.71 -13.35
N SER A 500 18.79 -9.52 -13.02
CA SER A 500 19.99 -9.35 -12.22
C SER A 500 20.06 -7.98 -11.56
N VAL A 501 20.75 -7.91 -10.41
CA VAL A 501 21.09 -6.67 -9.73
C VAL A 501 22.58 -6.69 -9.39
N PRO A 502 23.34 -5.61 -9.66
CA PRO A 502 24.77 -5.56 -9.38
C PRO A 502 25.05 -5.45 -7.87
N PRO A 503 26.25 -5.86 -7.42
CA PRO A 503 26.61 -5.84 -5.98
C PRO A 503 26.63 -4.44 -5.35
N ASP A 504 26.89 -3.40 -6.15
CA ASP A 504 26.98 -2.00 -5.74
C ASP A 504 25.66 -1.23 -5.93
N HIS A 505 24.54 -1.94 -6.11
CA HIS A 505 23.24 -1.33 -6.27
C HIS A 505 22.86 -0.47 -5.04
N PRO A 506 22.36 0.77 -5.22
CA PRO A 506 22.11 1.71 -4.12
C PRO A 506 21.13 1.21 -3.06
N ASP A 507 20.24 0.28 -3.43
CA ASP A 507 19.28 -0.32 -2.49
C ASP A 507 19.92 -1.33 -1.53
N PHE A 508 21.13 -1.86 -1.77
CA PHE A 508 21.88 -2.58 -0.73
C PHE A 508 22.46 -1.64 0.34
N MET A 509 22.48 -0.34 0.06
CA MET A 509 23.00 0.69 0.97
C MET A 509 24.46 0.39 1.35
N THR A 510 24.81 0.43 2.63
CA THR A 510 26.16 0.12 3.14
C THR A 510 26.24 -1.25 3.81
N TYR A 511 25.22 -2.09 3.64
CA TYR A 511 25.07 -3.35 4.38
C TYR A 511 25.69 -4.54 3.64
N ASP A 512 26.13 -5.54 4.40
CA ASP A 512 26.73 -6.77 3.85
C ASP A 512 25.79 -7.98 3.94
N TYR A 513 25.43 -8.51 2.77
CA TYR A 513 24.62 -9.71 2.57
C TYR A 513 25.40 -10.84 1.92
N GLY A 514 26.73 -10.87 2.10
CA GLY A 514 27.61 -11.96 1.69
C GLY A 514 27.67 -12.10 0.17
N ALA A 515 27.16 -13.22 -0.37
CA ALA A 515 27.22 -13.49 -1.80
C ALA A 515 26.43 -12.47 -2.64
N LEU A 516 25.32 -11.94 -2.09
CA LEU A 516 24.48 -10.97 -2.79
C LEU A 516 25.19 -9.63 -3.01
N THR A 517 25.86 -9.13 -1.97
CA THR A 517 26.60 -7.85 -1.98
C THR A 517 28.01 -7.97 -2.55
N SER A 518 28.56 -9.19 -2.64
CA SER A 518 29.88 -9.41 -3.26
C SER A 518 29.84 -9.76 -4.75
N LYS A 519 28.78 -10.42 -5.22
CA LYS A 519 28.66 -10.88 -6.63
C LYS A 519 27.44 -10.33 -7.37
N GLY A 520 26.52 -9.68 -6.67
CA GLY A 520 25.20 -9.36 -7.17
C GLY A 520 24.25 -10.56 -7.09
N ALA A 521 22.97 -10.32 -7.36
CA ALA A 521 21.95 -11.37 -7.46
C ALA A 521 21.52 -11.57 -8.91
N LYS A 522 21.17 -12.81 -9.29
CA LYS A 522 20.70 -13.16 -10.63
C LYS A 522 19.62 -14.24 -10.57
N HIS A 523 18.64 -14.18 -11.47
CA HIS A 523 17.69 -15.26 -11.71
C HIS A 523 17.56 -15.58 -13.20
N ARG A 524 17.05 -16.78 -13.52
CA ARG A 524 17.01 -17.30 -14.90
C ARG A 524 15.67 -17.04 -15.60
N VAL A 525 14.62 -16.78 -14.84
CA VAL A 525 13.26 -16.57 -15.35
C VAL A 525 13.17 -15.19 -15.99
N LYS A 526 12.77 -15.09 -17.27
CA LYS A 526 12.55 -13.78 -17.91
C LYS A 526 11.17 -13.25 -17.54
N LEU A 527 11.13 -12.37 -16.55
CA LEU A 527 9.89 -11.81 -16.06
C LEU A 527 9.60 -10.45 -16.69
N ARG A 528 8.31 -10.11 -16.73
CA ARG A 528 7.85 -8.77 -17.04
C ARG A 528 6.59 -8.48 -16.22
N SER A 529 6.41 -7.23 -15.79
CA SER A 529 5.15 -6.81 -15.18
C SER A 529 4.06 -6.76 -16.25
N ALA A 530 2.87 -7.30 -15.93
CA ALA A 530 1.71 -7.28 -16.82
C ALA A 530 1.28 -5.85 -17.22
N TYR A 531 1.61 -4.87 -16.38
CA TYR A 531 1.25 -3.46 -16.57
C TYR A 531 2.37 -2.60 -17.19
N ALA A 532 3.50 -3.20 -17.60
CA ALA A 532 4.68 -2.46 -18.05
C ALA A 532 4.48 -1.64 -19.36
N ASP A 533 3.61 -2.10 -20.28
CA ASP A 533 3.42 -1.49 -21.61
C ASP A 533 2.23 -0.54 -21.72
N ILE A 534 1.54 -0.29 -20.61
CA ILE A 534 0.28 0.45 -20.62
C ILE A 534 0.58 1.92 -20.30
N PRO A 535 -0.12 2.88 -20.94
CA PRO A 535 -0.16 4.26 -20.48
C PRO A 535 -0.68 4.32 -19.03
N GLN A 536 0.32 4.33 -18.15
CA GLN A 536 0.41 4.40 -16.69
C GLN A 536 -0.86 4.05 -15.90
N LEU A 537 -0.85 2.85 -15.31
CA LEU A 537 -1.40 2.69 -13.96
C LEU A 537 -0.47 3.47 -13.03
N ASN A 538 -0.90 4.66 -12.60
CA ASN A 538 -0.14 5.62 -11.82
C ASN A 538 0.03 5.16 -10.37
N MET A 539 -0.95 4.43 -9.85
CA MET A 539 -0.98 4.01 -8.46
C MET A 539 -1.62 2.63 -8.29
N THR A 540 -1.09 1.85 -7.37
CA THR A 540 -1.73 0.64 -6.84
C THR A 540 -2.05 0.79 -5.38
N ASN A 541 -1.32 1.62 -4.63
CA ASN A 541 -1.70 2.09 -3.30
C ASN A 541 -1.98 3.60 -3.35
N TYR A 542 -3.07 4.03 -2.73
CA TYR A 542 -3.51 5.42 -2.74
C TYR A 542 -3.95 5.91 -1.36
N THR A 543 -3.11 6.72 -0.73
CA THR A 543 -3.36 7.38 0.55
C THR A 543 -2.89 8.84 0.49
N PRO A 544 -3.32 9.72 1.41
CA PRO A 544 -2.85 11.10 1.43
C PRO A 544 -1.32 11.25 1.56
N SER A 545 -0.67 10.30 2.23
CA SER A 545 0.78 10.30 2.47
C SER A 545 1.59 9.59 1.40
N PHE A 546 0.97 8.69 0.63
CA PHE A 546 1.66 7.88 -0.36
C PHE A 546 0.73 7.51 -1.51
N GLU A 547 1.21 7.75 -2.73
CA GLU A 547 0.58 7.35 -3.98
C GLU A 547 1.66 6.75 -4.86
N GLY A 548 1.48 5.49 -5.28
CA GLY A 548 2.46 4.82 -6.13
C GLY A 548 2.12 3.38 -6.46
N VAL A 549 2.88 2.82 -7.41
CA VAL A 549 2.79 1.42 -7.82
C VAL A 549 3.70 0.60 -6.93
N ILE A 550 3.13 -0.29 -6.12
CA ILE A 550 3.86 -1.23 -5.26
C ILE A 550 3.35 -2.67 -5.37
N ASP A 551 2.24 -2.87 -6.06
CA ASP A 551 1.64 -4.18 -6.35
C ASP A 551 1.93 -4.58 -7.79
N TYR A 552 2.25 -5.86 -8.00
CA TYR A 552 2.64 -6.33 -9.33
C TYR A 552 2.10 -7.72 -9.64
N ILE A 553 1.85 -7.96 -10.92
CA ILE A 553 1.66 -9.28 -11.52
C ILE A 553 2.81 -9.50 -12.50
N TRP A 554 3.83 -10.23 -12.07
CA TRP A 554 4.95 -10.63 -12.93
C TRP A 554 4.63 -11.95 -13.63
N TYR A 555 5.02 -12.06 -14.90
CA TYR A 555 4.80 -13.27 -15.68
C TYR A 555 6.05 -13.66 -16.48
N SER A 556 6.23 -14.95 -16.71
CA SER A 556 7.31 -15.48 -17.55
C SER A 556 7.03 -15.25 -19.04
N THR A 557 7.79 -14.35 -19.65
CA THR A 557 7.58 -13.87 -21.03
C THR A 557 7.82 -14.93 -22.11
N ASP A 558 8.66 -15.93 -21.82
CA ASP A 558 8.96 -17.03 -22.75
C ASP A 558 7.76 -18.00 -22.90
N THR A 559 6.85 -18.05 -21.92
CA THR A 559 5.74 -19.02 -21.86
C THR A 559 4.36 -18.37 -21.88
N LEU A 560 4.25 -17.11 -21.50
CA LEU A 560 2.98 -16.38 -21.39
C LEU A 560 3.01 -15.09 -22.22
N ALA A 561 1.83 -14.65 -22.63
CA ALA A 561 1.57 -13.33 -23.18
C ALA A 561 0.39 -12.71 -22.44
N VAL A 562 0.41 -11.39 -22.25
CA VAL A 562 -0.71 -10.65 -21.67
C VAL A 562 -1.70 -10.33 -22.80
N ARG A 563 -2.97 -10.66 -22.60
CA ARG A 563 -4.04 -10.36 -23.53
C ARG A 563 -4.68 -9.02 -23.23
N SER A 564 -5.09 -8.84 -21.98
CA SER A 564 -5.75 -7.64 -21.51
C SER A 564 -5.44 -7.43 -20.02
N VAL A 565 -5.60 -6.20 -19.53
CA VAL A 565 -5.58 -5.93 -18.10
C VAL A 565 -6.68 -4.97 -17.69
N LEU A 566 -7.01 -4.96 -16.41
CA LEU A 566 -7.94 -4.02 -15.83
C LEU A 566 -7.30 -2.63 -15.68
N GLY A 567 -7.93 -1.61 -16.27
CA GLY A 567 -7.43 -0.23 -16.32
C GLY A 567 -7.48 0.53 -14.99
N GLU A 568 -7.15 1.82 -15.07
CA GLU A 568 -7.19 2.77 -13.94
C GLU A 568 -8.62 3.11 -13.47
N VAL A 569 -8.70 3.70 -12.28
CA VAL A 569 -9.90 4.38 -11.77
C VAL A 569 -10.17 5.65 -12.59
N ASP A 570 -11.44 6.03 -12.72
CA ASP A 570 -11.84 7.27 -13.38
C ASP A 570 -11.10 8.50 -12.81
N PRO A 571 -10.37 9.28 -13.64
CA PRO A 571 -9.64 10.45 -13.17
C PRO A 571 -10.53 11.53 -12.55
N GLY A 572 -11.79 11.65 -13.00
CA GLY A 572 -12.76 12.59 -12.44
C GLY A 572 -13.18 12.23 -11.01
N TYR A 573 -13.25 10.93 -10.71
CA TYR A 573 -13.44 10.41 -9.36
C TYR A 573 -12.19 10.62 -8.49
N LEU A 574 -11.01 10.27 -9.00
CA LEU A 574 -9.73 10.44 -8.27
C LEU A 574 -9.48 11.90 -7.89
N ALA A 575 -9.83 12.85 -8.77
CA ALA A 575 -9.68 14.29 -8.48
C ALA A 575 -10.49 14.78 -7.27
N LYS A 576 -11.50 14.01 -6.83
CA LYS A 576 -12.35 14.33 -5.66
C LYS A 576 -12.03 13.46 -4.45
N SER A 577 -11.34 12.34 -4.64
CA SER A 577 -10.90 11.47 -3.56
C SER A 577 -9.61 12.01 -2.94
N VAL A 578 -9.46 11.84 -1.62
CA VAL A 578 -8.23 12.18 -0.92
C VAL A 578 -7.33 10.96 -0.70
N GLY A 579 -7.90 9.76 -0.81
CA GLY A 579 -7.24 8.49 -0.50
C GLY A 579 -8.24 7.35 -0.41
N PHE A 580 -7.71 6.14 -0.34
CA PHE A 580 -8.41 4.88 -0.09
C PHE A 580 -7.93 4.28 1.25
N PRO A 581 -8.75 3.46 1.94
CA PRO A 581 -10.12 3.07 1.60
C PRO A 581 -11.09 4.24 1.71
N ASN A 582 -12.20 4.15 1.00
CA ASN A 582 -13.31 5.10 1.08
C ASN A 582 -14.65 4.37 0.97
N ALA A 583 -15.74 5.10 0.72
CA ALA A 583 -17.07 4.49 0.63
C ALA A 583 -17.22 3.43 -0.48
N HIS A 584 -16.43 3.50 -1.54
CA HIS A 584 -16.52 2.64 -2.73
C HIS A 584 -15.31 1.72 -2.91
N PHE A 585 -14.13 2.11 -2.41
CA PHE A 585 -12.92 1.30 -2.43
C PHE A 585 -12.60 0.76 -1.03
N PRO A 586 -12.68 -0.56 -0.79
CA PRO A 586 -12.60 -1.15 0.54
C PRO A 586 -11.17 -1.42 1.05
N SER A 587 -10.16 -1.16 0.23
CA SER A 587 -8.74 -1.27 0.57
C SER A 587 -8.03 0.00 0.16
N ASP A 588 -6.91 0.32 0.80
CA ASP A 588 -5.99 1.37 0.35
C ASP A 588 -5.20 0.96 -0.91
N HIS A 589 -5.26 -0.32 -1.27
CA HIS A 589 -4.77 -0.84 -2.53
C HIS A 589 -5.89 -1.01 -3.57
N LEU A 590 -5.50 -0.96 -4.84
CA LEU A 590 -6.36 -1.20 -6.00
C LEU A 590 -6.23 -2.65 -6.46
N CYS A 591 -7.35 -3.32 -6.74
CA CYS A 591 -7.30 -4.67 -7.31
C CYS A 591 -6.67 -4.66 -8.71
N LEU A 592 -5.64 -5.47 -8.92
CA LEU A 592 -5.04 -5.70 -10.23
C LEU A 592 -5.65 -6.96 -10.85
N ALA A 593 -5.90 -6.92 -12.16
CA ALA A 593 -6.33 -8.10 -12.90
C ALA A 593 -5.74 -8.11 -14.30
N ALA A 594 -5.21 -9.27 -14.70
CA ALA A 594 -4.61 -9.46 -16.01
C ALA A 594 -5.07 -10.80 -16.61
N GLU A 595 -5.49 -10.75 -17.87
CA GLU A 595 -5.78 -11.93 -18.66
C GLU A 595 -4.51 -12.37 -19.38
N PHE A 596 -4.12 -13.62 -19.17
CA PHE A 596 -2.95 -14.23 -19.79
C PHE A 596 -3.35 -15.29 -20.80
N ARG A 597 -2.45 -15.53 -21.73
CA ARG A 597 -2.52 -16.63 -22.69
C ARG A 597 -1.22 -17.41 -22.68
N LEU A 598 -1.32 -18.74 -22.74
CA LEU A 598 -0.16 -19.60 -22.96
C LEU A 598 0.36 -19.44 -24.38
N ARG A 599 1.67 -19.23 -24.50
CA ARG A 599 2.36 -19.32 -25.80
C ARG A 599 2.43 -20.79 -26.20
N ALA A 600 2.12 -21.07 -27.46
CA ALA A 600 2.39 -22.39 -28.03
C ALA A 600 3.88 -22.71 -27.89
N ALA A 601 4.22 -23.95 -27.52
CA ALA A 601 5.60 -24.41 -27.54
C ALA A 601 6.20 -24.07 -28.92
N PRO A 602 7.39 -23.46 -29.01
CA PRO A 602 7.98 -23.14 -30.29
C PRO A 602 8.01 -24.44 -31.11
N ALA A 603 7.32 -24.44 -32.26
CA ALA A 603 7.30 -25.58 -33.15
C ALA A 603 8.74 -26.04 -33.31
N ALA A 604 9.02 -27.29 -32.93
CA ALA A 604 10.30 -27.92 -33.20
C ALA A 604 10.62 -27.59 -34.65
N SER A 605 11.71 -26.86 -34.87
CA SER A 605 12.10 -26.41 -36.19
C SER A 605 11.92 -27.59 -37.13
N ALA A 606 11.04 -27.43 -38.12
CA ALA A 606 10.83 -28.45 -39.13
C ALA A 606 12.22 -28.92 -39.56
N PRO A 607 12.49 -30.24 -39.57
CA PRO A 607 13.84 -30.75 -39.80
C PRO A 607 14.37 -30.03 -41.02
N LEU A 608 15.50 -29.32 -40.84
CA LEU A 608 16.19 -28.60 -41.90
C LEU A 608 16.13 -29.49 -43.12
N LYS A 609 15.39 -29.08 -44.16
CA LYS A 609 15.38 -29.77 -45.44
C LYS A 609 16.84 -29.91 -45.82
N VAL A 610 17.37 -31.12 -45.70
CA VAL A 610 18.73 -31.46 -46.11
C VAL A 610 18.79 -31.03 -47.57
N LYS A 611 19.56 -29.97 -47.84
CA LYS A 611 19.89 -29.61 -49.21
C LYS A 611 20.52 -30.86 -49.82
N PRO A 612 20.04 -31.37 -50.97
CA PRO A 612 20.66 -32.53 -51.59
C PRO A 612 22.14 -32.20 -51.83
N ALA A 613 23.00 -33.11 -51.38
CA ALA A 613 24.44 -32.99 -51.52
C ALA A 613 24.78 -32.77 -53.00
N PHE A 614 25.35 -31.60 -53.29
CA PHE A 614 25.91 -31.31 -54.60
C PHE A 614 27.23 -32.10 -54.70
N PHE A 615 27.19 -33.26 -55.36
CA PHE A 615 28.39 -33.99 -55.75
C PHE A 615 29.01 -33.30 -56.98
N PRO A 616 30.23 -32.76 -56.90
CA PRO A 616 30.93 -32.29 -58.09
C PRO A 616 31.52 -33.52 -58.79
N ASN A 617 30.81 -34.07 -59.77
CA ASN A 617 31.39 -35.05 -60.68
C ASN A 617 32.33 -34.34 -61.66
N GLY A 618 33.57 -34.80 -61.67
CA GLY A 618 34.64 -34.30 -62.51
C GLY A 618 34.44 -34.57 -64.01
N ARG A 619 35.01 -33.64 -64.78
CA ARG A 619 35.60 -33.73 -66.12
C ARG A 619 35.10 -34.85 -67.05
N ASN A 620 34.56 -34.45 -68.20
CA ASN A 620 35.00 -34.99 -69.48
C ASN A 620 34.93 -33.97 -70.62
N HIS A 621 35.97 -34.01 -71.46
CA HIS A 621 36.18 -33.24 -72.68
C HIS A 621 35.08 -33.48 -73.73
N THR A 622 34.74 -32.45 -74.53
CA THR A 622 35.03 -32.34 -75.99
C THR A 622 34.09 -31.35 -76.71
N ASN A 623 34.66 -30.67 -77.71
CA ASN A 623 34.07 -30.11 -78.94
C ASN A 623 33.27 -28.77 -78.96
N ARG A 624 33.95 -27.75 -79.51
CA ARG A 624 33.62 -26.93 -80.71
C ARG A 624 32.14 -26.63 -81.04
N ALA A 625 31.80 -25.33 -81.07
CA ALA A 625 31.25 -24.52 -82.19
C ALA A 625 30.75 -23.16 -81.61
N ARG A 626 31.19 -21.98 -82.11
CA ARG A 626 30.44 -21.04 -83.01
C ARG A 626 28.96 -20.90 -82.63
N GLU A 627 28.35 -19.73 -82.40
CA GLU A 627 28.37 -18.42 -83.09
C GLU A 627 27.54 -17.41 -82.23
N GLN A 628 27.77 -16.10 -82.43
CA GLN A 628 26.84 -14.92 -82.48
C GLN A 628 25.50 -15.00 -81.69
N ASP A 629 25.04 -14.00 -80.93
CA ASP A 629 25.11 -12.53 -81.00
C ASP A 629 25.08 -11.89 -79.59
#